data_AF-A0A5E4JPF1-F1
#
_entry.id   AF-A0A5E4JPF1-F1
#
_cell.length_a   1.000
_cell.length_b   1.000
_cell.length_c   1.000
_cell.angle_alpha   90.00
_cell.angle_beta   90.00
_cell.angle_gamma   90.00
#
_symmetry.space_group_name_H-M   'P 1'
#
loop_
_entity.id
_entity.type
_entity.pdbx_description
1 polymer ?
#
loop_
_entity_poly.entity_id
_entity_poly.type
_entity_poly.pdbx_seq_one_letter_code
_entity_poly.pdbx_strand_id
1 'polypeptide(L)'
;MIFQSSALLGLGVIILAWIIQLAYSWKGNRDMKKSFLIIYVIGVALLVIDGYRTNMQDLAIFNLISLVVTMLVLIRMGYKKPVTRSAKPTKRRK
;
A
#
# COMPACT_ATOMS: atom_id res chain seq x y z
N MET A 1 -15.13 -24.81 15.32
CA MET A 1 -14.49 -23.77 16.16
C MET A 1 -13.11 -23.39 15.60
N ILE A 2 -13.00 -23.04 14.30
CA ILE A 2 -11.71 -22.81 13.58
C ILE A 2 -11.64 -21.44 12.88
N PHE A 3 -12.74 -20.67 12.84
CA PHE A 3 -12.77 -19.34 12.22
C PHE A 3 -12.36 -18.22 13.20
N GLN A 4 -11.33 -18.43 14.02
CA GLN A 4 -10.81 -17.37 14.88
C GLN A 4 -10.06 -16.32 14.01
N SER A 5 -10.88 -15.38 13.50
CA SER A 5 -10.56 -14.02 13.11
C SER A 5 -9.63 -13.87 11.90
N SER A 6 -10.21 -13.86 10.68
CA SER A 6 -9.47 -13.40 9.49
C SER A 6 -9.06 -11.93 9.65
N ALA A 7 -9.72 -11.19 10.54
CA ALA A 7 -9.31 -9.90 11.06
C ALA A 7 -7.90 -9.89 11.66
N LEU A 8 -7.52 -10.89 12.47
CA LEU A 8 -6.19 -10.95 13.08
C LEU A 8 -5.11 -11.16 12.01
N LEU A 9 -5.39 -12.00 11.01
CA LEU A 9 -4.50 -12.20 9.88
C LEU A 9 -4.39 -10.92 9.02
N GLY A 10 -5.51 -10.25 8.73
CA GLY A 10 -5.53 -8.99 7.99
C GLY A 10 -4.76 -7.88 8.70
N LEU A 11 -4.99 -7.71 10.00
CA LEU A 11 -4.24 -6.77 10.85
C LEU A 11 -2.75 -7.13 10.92
N GLY A 12 -2.41 -8.41 11.07
CA GLY A 12 -1.03 -8.88 11.07
C GLY A 12 -0.28 -8.51 9.77
N VAL A 13 -0.95 -8.67 8.62
CA VAL A 13 -0.39 -8.27 7.32
C VAL A 13 -0.22 -6.75 7.23
N ILE A 14 -1.19 -5.96 7.71
CA ILE A 14 -1.08 -4.49 7.74
C ILE A 14 0.06 -4.02 8.65
N ILE A 15 0.21 -4.63 9.83
CA ILE A 15 1.31 -4.35 10.76
C ILE A 15 2.64 -4.65 10.08
N LEU A 16 2.77 -5.81 9.42
CA LEU A 16 3.99 -6.16 8.68
C LEU A 16 4.30 -5.14 7.56
N ALA A 17 3.28 -4.69 6.83
CA ALA A 17 3.45 -3.62 5.84
C ALA A 17 4.03 -2.36 6.51
N TRP A 18 3.45 -1.89 7.61
CA TRP A 18 3.93 -0.71 8.32
C TRP A 18 5.35 -0.87 8.86
N ILE A 19 5.72 -2.04 9.38
CA ILE A 19 7.10 -2.34 9.81
C ILE A 19 8.07 -2.18 8.64
N ILE A 20 7.71 -2.71 7.47
CA ILE A 20 8.54 -2.56 6.26
C ILE A 20 8.67 -1.08 5.90
N GLN A 21 7.57 -0.33 5.82
CA GLN A 21 7.60 1.10 5.49
C GLN A 21 8.38 1.93 6.50
N LEU A 22 8.25 1.65 7.79
CA LEU A 22 8.97 2.34 8.86
C LEU A 22 10.47 2.07 8.76
N ALA A 23 10.89 0.82 8.56
CA ALA A 23 12.29 0.45 8.39
C ALA A 23 12.93 1.15 7.17
N TYR A 24 12.18 1.35 6.08
CA TYR A 24 12.65 2.12 4.93
C TYR A 24 12.69 3.62 5.18
N SER A 25 11.69 4.17 5.88
CA SER A 25 11.61 5.60 6.21
C SER A 25 12.76 6.02 7.14
N TRP A 26 13.16 5.16 8.08
CA TRP A 26 14.28 5.43 8.99
C TRP A 26 15.62 5.54 8.23
N LYS A 27 15.76 4.85 7.10
CA LYS A 27 16.95 4.95 6.22
C LYS A 27 16.98 6.23 5.36
N GLY A 28 16.17 7.24 5.69
CA GLY A 28 16.13 8.54 5.00
C GLY A 28 15.30 8.54 3.71
N ASN A 29 14.69 7.41 3.32
CA ASN A 29 13.81 7.36 2.16
C ASN A 29 12.41 7.83 2.54
N ARG A 30 12.08 9.08 2.21
CA ARG A 30 10.73 9.63 2.41
C ARG A 30 9.71 9.13 1.39
N ASP A 31 10.17 8.45 0.34
CA ASP A 31 9.31 7.89 -0.69
C ASP A 31 8.62 6.60 -0.22
N MET A 32 7.29 6.59 -0.34
CA MET A 32 6.48 5.41 -0.11
C MET A 32 6.84 4.30 -1.10
N LYS A 33 7.09 3.08 -0.62
CA LYS A 33 7.46 1.95 -1.48
C LYS A 33 6.21 1.31 -2.09
N LYS A 34 6.29 0.92 -3.37
CA LYS A 34 5.22 0.16 -4.03
C LYS A 34 4.94 -1.17 -3.32
N SER A 35 5.98 -1.83 -2.80
CA SER A 35 5.85 -3.08 -2.04
C SER A 35 5.02 -2.91 -0.76
N PHE A 36 5.16 -1.77 -0.06
CA PHE A 36 4.30 -1.45 1.08
C PHE A 36 2.82 -1.44 0.68
N LEU A 37 2.48 -0.69 -0.37
CA LEU A 37 1.09 -0.61 -0.84
C LEU A 37 0.53 -1.97 -1.23
N ILE A 38 1.31 -2.82 -1.90
CA ILE A 38 0.86 -4.15 -2.31
C ILE A 38 0.49 -5.01 -1.10
N ILE A 39 1.36 -5.05 -0.08
CA ILE A 39 1.11 -5.82 1.15
C ILE A 39 -0.10 -5.23 1.90
N TYR A 40 -0.19 -3.91 1.97
CA TYR A 40 -1.32 -3.23 2.60
C TYR A 40 -2.65 -3.56 1.93
N VAL A 41 -2.71 -3.55 0.58
CA VAL A 41 -3.91 -3.92 -0.19
C VAL A 41 -4.37 -5.34 0.14
N ILE A 42 -3.44 -6.29 0.27
CA ILE A 42 -3.75 -7.67 0.65
C ILE A 42 -4.35 -7.72 2.06
N GLY A 43 -3.74 -7.03 3.02
CA GLY A 43 -4.23 -6.98 4.40
C GLY A 43 -5.63 -6.37 4.51
N VAL A 44 -5.88 -5.26 3.81
CA VAL A 44 -7.20 -4.62 3.79
C VAL A 44 -8.25 -5.50 3.09
N ALA A 45 -7.91 -6.20 2.01
CA ALA A 45 -8.82 -7.14 1.35
C ALA A 45 -9.26 -8.27 2.30
N LEU A 46 -8.35 -8.78 3.14
CA LEU A 46 -8.68 -9.74 4.18
C LEU A 46 -9.66 -9.16 5.22
N LEU A 47 -9.48 -7.90 5.62
CA LEU A 47 -10.41 -7.22 6.54
C LEU A 47 -11.80 -7.01 5.94
N VAL A 48 -11.89 -6.71 4.64
CA VAL A 48 -13.20 -6.63 3.95
C VAL A 48 -13.92 -7.96 3.99
N ILE A 49 -13.23 -9.05 3.64
CA ILE A 49 -13.80 -10.41 3.66
C ILE A 49 -14.23 -10.80 5.08
N ASP A 50 -13.43 -10.48 6.09
CA ASP A 50 -13.77 -10.76 7.49
C ASP A 50 -15.00 -9.97 7.95
N GLY A 51 -15.10 -8.68 7.60
CA GLY A 51 -16.24 -7.84 7.96
C GLY A 51 -17.57 -8.37 7.40
N TYR A 52 -17.57 -8.87 6.16
CA TYR A 52 -18.76 -9.52 5.59
C TYR A 52 -19.09 -10.87 6.27
N ARG A 53 -18.08 -11.64 6.68
CA ARG A 53 -18.29 -12.94 7.37
C ARG A 53 -18.78 -12.78 8.80
N THR A 54 -18.41 -11.70 9.47
CA THR A 54 -18.73 -11.42 10.88
C THR A 54 -19.98 -10.55 11.05
N ASN A 55 -20.70 -10.25 9.96
CA ASN A 55 -21.83 -9.31 9.91
C ASN A 55 -21.48 -7.88 10.39
N MET A 56 -20.19 -7.51 10.42
CA MET A 56 -19.72 -6.17 10.72
C MET A 56 -19.70 -5.33 9.44
N GLN A 57 -20.88 -4.99 8.93
CA GLN A 57 -21.03 -4.30 7.63
C GLN A 57 -20.34 -2.94 7.61
N ASP A 58 -20.45 -2.15 8.68
CA ASP A 58 -19.80 -0.85 8.79
C ASP A 58 -18.28 -0.98 8.63
N LEU A 59 -17.69 -1.95 9.34
CA LEU A 59 -16.25 -2.23 9.27
C LEU A 59 -15.84 -2.71 7.87
N ALA A 60 -16.67 -3.54 7.22
CA ALA A 60 -16.42 -3.99 5.85
C ALA A 60 -16.42 -2.81 4.86
N ILE A 61 -17.38 -1.89 4.99
CA ILE A 61 -17.51 -0.70 4.12
C ILE A 61 -16.30 0.23 4.28
N PHE A 62 -15.88 0.53 5.51
CA PHE A 62 -14.70 1.37 5.73
C PHE A 62 -13.42 0.75 5.18
N ASN A 63 -13.25 -0.57 5.34
CA ASN A 63 -12.12 -1.28 4.74
C ASN A 63 -12.20 -1.31 3.21
N LEU A 64 -13.40 -1.42 2.63
CA LEU A 64 -13.60 -1.39 1.20
C LEU A 64 -13.23 -0.02 0.60
N ILE A 65 -13.64 1.08 1.26
CA ILE A 65 -13.23 2.44 0.86
C ILE A 65 -11.71 2.56 0.93
N SER A 66 -11.09 2.09 2.01
CA SER A 66 -9.62 2.11 2.17
C SER A 66 -8.90 1.32 1.08
N LEU A 67 -9.47 0.18 0.67
CA LEU A 67 -8.96 -0.66 -0.41
C LEU A 67 -9.00 0.09 -1.75
N VAL A 68 -10.12 0.72 -2.08
CA VAL A 68 -10.31 1.51 -3.31
C VAL A 68 -9.34 2.68 -3.35
N VAL A 69 -9.23 3.46 -2.27
CA VAL A 69 -8.31 4.60 -2.19
C VAL A 69 -6.86 4.12 -2.37
N THR A 70 -6.47 3.03 -1.71
CA THR A 70 -5.10 2.52 -1.83
C THR A 70 -4.79 1.99 -3.22
N MET A 71 -5.76 1.32 -3.88
CA MET A 71 -5.65 0.92 -5.29
C MET A 71 -5.39 2.12 -6.21
N LEU A 72 -6.11 3.23 -6.03
CA LEU A 72 -5.90 4.46 -6.81
C LEU A 72 -4.49 5.02 -6.60
N VAL A 73 -3.98 5.03 -5.37
CA VAL A 73 -2.61 5.45 -5.07
C VAL A 73 -1.58 4.52 -5.73
N LEU A 74 -1.80 3.19 -5.68
CA LEU A 74 -0.90 2.21 -6.30
C LEU A 74 -0.82 2.42 -7.82
N ILE A 75 -1.96 2.63 -8.46
CA ILE A 75 -2.06 2.93 -9.89
C ILE A 75 -1.31 4.24 -10.21
N ARG A 76 -1.54 5.32 -9.45
CA ARG A 76 -0.84 6.61 -9.59
C ARG A 76 0.68 6.46 -9.48
N MET A 77 1.17 5.63 -8.55
CA MET A 77 2.59 5.33 -8.38
C MET A 77 3.17 4.47 -9.51
N GLY A 78 2.34 3.62 -10.14
CA GLY A 78 2.66 2.85 -11.34
C GLY A 78 3.05 3.74 -12.51
N TYR A 79 2.31 4.83 -12.72
CA TYR A 79 2.42 5.73 -13.88
C TYR A 79 3.59 6.73 -13.87
N LYS A 80 4.66 6.55 -13.07
CA LYS A 80 5.85 7.40 -13.21
C LYS A 80 6.42 7.22 -14.63
N LYS A 81 6.08 8.14 -15.54
CA LYS A 81 6.63 8.20 -16.89
C LYS A 81 8.15 8.26 -16.77
N PRO A 82 8.91 7.49 -17.56
CA PRO A 82 10.36 7.62 -17.58
C PRO A 82 10.68 9.09 -17.88
N VAL A 83 11.39 9.73 -16.95
CA VAL A 83 11.89 11.09 -17.15
C VAL A 83 12.84 10.99 -18.34
N THR A 84 12.38 11.40 -19.52
CA THR A 84 13.22 11.64 -20.68
C THR A 84 14.22 12.71 -20.27
N ARG A 85 15.40 12.29 -19.82
CA ARG A 85 16.57 13.14 -19.67
C ARG A 85 16.91 13.65 -21.06
N SER A 86 16.29 14.75 -21.47
CA SER A 86 16.80 15.56 -22.57
C SER A 86 18.21 15.98 -22.17
N ALA A 87 19.20 15.35 -22.79
CA ALA A 87 20.60 15.66 -22.62
C ALA A 87 20.79 17.16 -22.84
N LYS A 88 21.14 17.89 -21.78
CA LYS A 88 21.55 19.30 -21.90
C LYS A 88 22.90 19.29 -22.63
N PRO A 89 23.04 19.94 -23.79
CA PRO A 89 24.33 19.97 -24.48
C PRO A 89 25.32 20.78 -23.62
N THR A 90 26.37 20.10 -23.18
CA THR A 90 27.51 20.67 -22.45
C THR A 90 28.22 21.68 -23.36
N LYS A 91 27.90 22.96 -23.19
CA LYS A 91 28.62 24.04 -23.86
C LYS A 91 30.00 24.18 -23.22
N ARG A 92 30.99 23.46 -23.75
CA ARG A 92 32.41 23.74 -23.53
C ARG A 92 32.67 25.18 -23.99
N ARG A 93 32.84 26.11 -23.04
CA ARG A 93 33.50 27.38 -23.33
C ARG A 93 35.01 27.12 -23.24
N LYS A 94 35.67 27.34 -24.37
CA LYS A 94 37.13 27.52 -24.47
C LYS A 94 37.51 28.85 -23.85
#